data_AF-A0A8T0Y0F6-F1
#
_entry.id   AF-A0A8T0Y0F6-F1
#
_cell.length_a   1.000
_cell.length_b   1.000
_cell.length_c   1.000
_cell.angle_alpha   90.00
_cell.angle_beta   90.00
_cell.angle_gamma   90.00
#
_symmetry.space_group_name_H-M   'P 1'
#
loop_
_entity.id
_entity.type
_entity.pdbx_description
1 polymer ?
#
loop_
_entity_poly.entity_id
_entity_poly.type
_entity_poly.pdbx_seq_one_letter_code
_entity_poly.pdbx_strand_id
1 'polypeptide(L)'
;MTFMGFSPPAYAIPSGYTWLYKISPLRFPVSILVALIFSDCDELPTWDEATQSYTNVGSKLGCQPMADSPVTVGHITIKEYTEEYFGMKHSTITSYFFVLIGFIVGFRVLALIALRYINHQKR
;
A
#
# COMPACT_ATOMS: atom_id res chain seq x y z
N MET A 1 13.50 1.60 -4.65
CA MET A 1 12.15 1.61 -5.26
C MET A 1 11.65 0.19 -5.58
N THR A 2 12.51 -0.79 -5.78
CA THR A 2 12.17 -2.18 -6.18
C THR A 2 11.35 -3.01 -5.18
N PHE A 3 11.28 -2.63 -3.90
CA PHE A 3 10.57 -3.41 -2.86
C PHE A 3 9.43 -2.62 -2.21
N MET A 4 8.64 -1.92 -3.02
CA MET A 4 7.49 -1.13 -2.55
C MET A 4 6.15 -1.85 -2.74
N GLY A 5 6.17 -3.02 -3.40
CA GLY A 5 4.99 -3.86 -3.61
C GLY A 5 4.12 -3.46 -4.80
N PHE A 6 4.64 -2.64 -5.73
CA PHE A 6 3.99 -2.33 -7.01
C PHE A 6 4.60 -3.14 -8.16
N SER A 7 5.92 -3.09 -8.31
CA SER A 7 6.69 -3.84 -9.32
C SER A 7 7.99 -4.40 -8.70
N PRO A 8 8.02 -5.68 -8.27
CA PRO A 8 6.93 -6.66 -8.32
C PRO A 8 5.79 -6.35 -7.34
N PRO A 9 4.54 -6.77 -7.65
CA PRO A 9 3.41 -6.65 -6.74
C PRO A 9 3.63 -7.48 -5.49
N ALA A 10 3.01 -7.10 -4.37
CA ALA A 10 3.25 -7.68 -3.06
C ALA A 10 3.13 -9.22 -3.02
N TYR A 11 2.15 -9.77 -3.74
CA TYR A 11 1.92 -11.22 -3.83
C TYR A 11 3.03 -11.97 -4.58
N ALA A 12 3.76 -11.30 -5.48
CA ALA A 12 4.79 -11.89 -6.33
C ALA A 12 6.21 -11.75 -5.76
N ILE A 13 6.35 -11.20 -4.55
CA ILE A 13 7.66 -11.04 -3.91
C ILE A 13 8.15 -12.40 -3.39
N PRO A 14 9.33 -12.89 -3.83
CA PRO A 14 9.85 -14.17 -3.36
C PRO A 14 10.04 -14.17 -1.83
N SER A 15 9.80 -15.32 -1.20
CA SER A 15 9.83 -15.47 0.27
C SER A 15 11.13 -14.98 0.92
N GLY A 16 12.27 -15.19 0.26
CA GLY A 16 13.59 -14.72 0.71
C GLY A 16 13.76 -13.21 0.73
N TYR A 17 12.97 -12.46 -0.04
CA TYR A 17 13.02 -11.00 -0.16
C TYR A 17 11.83 -10.30 0.51
N THR A 18 10.87 -11.03 1.09
CA THR A 18 9.69 -10.45 1.75
C THR A 18 10.08 -9.54 2.93
N TRP A 19 11.19 -9.81 3.60
CA TRP A 19 11.67 -8.96 4.70
C TRP A 19 12.09 -7.56 4.22
N LEU A 20 12.69 -7.44 3.02
CA LEU A 20 13.05 -6.15 2.41
C LEU A 20 11.79 -5.32 2.12
N TYR A 21 10.74 -5.98 1.64
CA TYR A 21 9.43 -5.35 1.45
C TYR A 21 8.81 -4.89 2.78
N LYS A 22 9.03 -5.59 3.90
CA LYS A 22 8.50 -5.19 5.21
C LYS A 22 9.23 -3.99 5.84
N ILE A 23 10.53 -3.85 5.59
CA ILE A 23 11.35 -2.79 6.21
C ILE A 23 11.51 -1.54 5.34
N SER A 24 11.21 -1.63 4.04
CA SER A 24 11.40 -0.55 3.07
C SER A 24 10.64 0.72 3.48
N PRO A 25 11.32 1.84 3.81
CA PRO A 25 10.67 3.06 4.26
C PRO A 25 9.79 3.70 3.19
N LEU A 26 10.13 3.50 1.92
CA LEU A 26 9.36 4.02 0.79
C LEU A 26 8.02 3.28 0.58
N ARG A 27 7.86 2.07 1.12
CA ARG A 27 6.59 1.34 1.05
C ARG A 27 5.48 2.07 1.79
N PHE A 28 5.75 2.55 3.00
CA PHE A 28 4.74 3.13 3.87
C PHE A 28 3.97 4.31 3.23
N PRO A 29 4.63 5.35 2.66
CA PRO A 29 3.90 6.48 2.09
C PRO A 29 3.13 6.11 0.83
N VAL A 30 3.66 5.22 -0.02
CA VAL A 30 2.93 4.74 -1.20
C VAL A 30 1.73 3.92 -0.80
N SER A 31 1.88 3.02 0.18
CA SER A 31 0.77 2.22 0.69
C SER A 31 -0.32 3.10 1.31
N ILE A 32 0.03 4.20 1.99
CA ILE A 32 -0.95 5.15 2.53
C ILE A 32 -1.68 5.86 1.38
N LEU A 33 -0.95 6.42 0.41
CA LEU A 33 -1.54 7.15 -0.70
C LEU A 33 -2.51 6.28 -1.50
N VAL A 34 -2.08 5.07 -1.85
CA VAL A 34 -2.88 4.12 -2.62
C VAL A 34 -4.09 3.65 -1.80
N ALA A 35 -3.90 3.31 -0.53
CA ALA A 35 -5.00 2.82 0.30
C ALA A 35 -6.06 3.89 0.60
N LEU A 36 -5.69 5.17 0.65
CA LEU A 36 -6.62 6.29 0.81
C LEU A 36 -7.55 6.45 -0.40
N ILE A 37 -7.04 6.23 -1.61
CA ILE A 37 -7.77 6.49 -2.85
C ILE A 37 -8.50 5.24 -3.35
N PHE A 38 -7.80 4.11 -3.36
CA PHE A 38 -8.25 2.88 -4.03
C PHE A 38 -8.81 1.83 -3.08
N SER A 39 -8.47 1.89 -1.79
CA SER A 39 -8.95 0.92 -0.80
C SER A 39 -10.04 1.47 0.12
N ASP A 40 -10.46 2.74 -0.06
CA ASP A 40 -11.58 3.33 0.67
C ASP A 40 -12.92 2.92 0.03
N CYS A 41 -13.70 2.17 0.80
CA CYS A 41 -15.05 1.74 0.46
C CYS A 41 -15.78 1.28 1.73
N ASP A 42 -16.92 1.92 2.04
CA ASP A 42 -17.72 1.64 3.24
C ASP A 42 -18.45 0.29 3.13
N GLU A 43 -19.14 0.07 2.01
CA GLU A 43 -19.83 -1.16 1.68
C GLU A 43 -19.38 -1.65 0.30
N LEU A 44 -18.90 -2.89 0.24
CA LEU A 44 -18.48 -3.50 -1.03
C LEU A 44 -19.71 -3.80 -1.89
N PRO A 45 -19.68 -3.47 -3.19
CA PRO A 45 -20.74 -3.88 -4.10
C PRO A 45 -20.78 -5.40 -4.22
N THR A 46 -21.96 -5.94 -4.53
CA THR A 46 -22.14 -7.39 -4.70
C THR A 46 -22.41 -7.72 -6.15
N TRP A 47 -21.70 -8.74 -6.66
CA TRP A 47 -21.91 -9.26 -8.00
C TRP A 47 -23.19 -10.10 -8.04
N ASP A 48 -24.13 -9.73 -8.90
CA ASP A 48 -25.34 -10.49 -9.17
C ASP A 48 -25.18 -11.30 -10.46
N GLU A 49 -25.13 -12.62 -10.33
CA GLU A 49 -24.99 -13.55 -11.45
C GLU A 49 -26.20 -13.55 -12.39
N ALA A 50 -27.41 -13.23 -11.90
CA ALA A 50 -28.62 -13.26 -12.70
C ALA A 50 -28.70 -12.05 -13.64
N THR A 51 -28.28 -10.88 -13.17
CA THR A 51 -28.28 -9.63 -13.94
C THR A 51 -26.94 -9.32 -14.61
N GLN A 52 -25.89 -10.11 -14.32
CA GLN A 52 -24.51 -9.92 -14.80
C GLN A 52 -24.01 -8.50 -14.49
N SER A 53 -24.33 -8.00 -13.29
CA SER A 53 -24.04 -6.63 -12.88
C SER A 53 -23.75 -6.52 -11.38
N TYR A 54 -23.00 -5.47 -11.00
CA TYR A 54 -22.82 -5.13 -9.60
C TYR A 54 -24.01 -4.34 -9.05
N THR A 55 -24.51 -4.78 -7.89
CA THR A 55 -25.53 -4.06 -7.12
C THR A 55 -24.88 -3.33 -5.95
N ASN A 56 -25.51 -2.23 -5.50
CA ASN A 56 -25.03 -1.38 -4.40
C ASN A 56 -23.63 -0.77 -4.61
N VAL A 57 -23.36 -0.29 -5.83
CA VAL A 57 -22.10 0.38 -6.15
C VAL A 57 -22.02 1.75 -5.46
N GLY A 58 -21.09 1.87 -4.52
CA GLY A 58 -20.82 3.13 -3.82
C GLY A 58 -20.13 4.17 -4.72
N SER A 59 -20.18 5.44 -4.32
CA SER A 59 -19.56 6.55 -5.08
C SER A 59 -18.04 6.64 -4.95
N LYS A 60 -17.46 5.97 -3.94
CA LYS A 60 -16.01 5.95 -3.72
C LYS A 60 -15.32 5.09 -4.78
N LEU A 61 -14.12 5.51 -5.20
CA LEU A 61 -13.39 4.82 -6.26
C LEU A 61 -13.07 3.36 -5.91
N GLY A 62 -12.76 3.05 -4.65
CA GLY A 62 -12.52 1.67 -4.22
C GLY A 62 -13.74 0.75 -4.33
N CYS A 63 -14.96 1.31 -4.28
CA CYS A 63 -16.20 0.56 -4.46
C CYS A 63 -16.56 0.31 -5.93
N GLN A 64 -15.86 0.92 -6.87
CA GLN A 64 -16.17 0.76 -8.28
C GLN A 64 -15.69 -0.62 -8.78
N PRO A 65 -16.47 -1.30 -9.63
CA PRO A 65 -15.98 -2.49 -10.32
C PRO A 65 -14.78 -2.15 -11.19
N MET A 66 -13.81 -3.06 -11.24
CA MET A 66 -12.63 -2.90 -12.08
C MET A 66 -13.02 -3.06 -13.55
N ALA A 67 -12.78 -2.02 -14.34
CA ALA A 67 -12.96 -2.09 -15.79
C ALA A 67 -11.84 -2.91 -16.44
N ASP A 68 -12.18 -3.67 -17.48
CA ASP A 68 -11.23 -4.41 -18.33
C ASP A 68 -10.27 -5.33 -17.56
N SER A 69 -10.75 -5.97 -16.49
CA SER A 69 -9.94 -6.95 -15.76
C SER A 69 -9.61 -8.16 -16.66
N PRO A 70 -8.40 -8.73 -16.57
CA PRO A 70 -8.08 -9.94 -17.31
C PRO A 70 -9.04 -11.07 -16.93
N VAL A 71 -9.41 -11.92 -17.89
CA VAL A 71 -10.35 -13.05 -17.68
C VAL A 71 -9.91 -14.02 -16.56
N THR A 72 -8.62 -14.02 -16.21
CA THR A 72 -8.05 -14.84 -15.14
C THR A 72 -8.35 -14.33 -13.73
N VAL A 73 -8.71 -13.05 -13.57
CA VAL A 73 -8.97 -12.40 -12.28
C VAL A 73 -10.48 -12.35 -11.97
N GLY A 74 -11.33 -12.36 -13.01
CA GLY A 74 -12.78 -12.38 -12.85
C GLY A 74 -13.37 -11.04 -12.37
N HIS A 75 -14.55 -11.12 -11.75
CA HIS A 75 -15.28 -9.98 -11.20
C HIS A 75 -14.63 -9.54 -9.89
N ILE A 76 -13.94 -8.40 -9.92
CA ILE A 76 -13.27 -7.81 -8.75
C ILE A 76 -13.51 -6.30 -8.68
N THR A 77 -13.54 -5.75 -7.46
CA THR A 77 -13.56 -4.30 -7.24
C THR A 77 -12.16 -3.70 -7.22
N ILE A 78 -12.06 -2.38 -7.38
CA ILE A 78 -10.78 -1.67 -7.30
C ILE A 78 -10.13 -1.86 -5.91
N LYS A 79 -10.92 -1.87 -4.84
CA LYS A 79 -10.44 -2.13 -3.48
C LYS A 79 -9.85 -3.53 -3.35
N GLU A 80 -10.60 -4.55 -3.73
CA GLU A 80 -10.15 -5.95 -3.62
C GLU A 80 -8.88 -6.18 -4.43
N TYR A 81 -8.82 -5.70 -5.66
CA TYR A 81 -7.62 -5.80 -6.49
C TYR A 81 -6.41 -5.14 -5.82
N THR A 82 -6.61 -3.95 -5.25
CA THR A 82 -5.54 -3.21 -4.58
C THR A 82 -5.03 -3.92 -3.32
N GLU A 83 -5.94 -4.48 -2.54
CA GLU A 83 -5.60 -5.17 -1.30
C GLU A 83 -4.98 -6.56 -1.54
N GLU A 84 -5.43 -7.29 -2.56
CA GLU A 84 -4.95 -8.63 -2.88
C GLU A 84 -3.61 -8.59 -3.62
N TYR A 85 -3.48 -7.76 -4.66
CA TYR A 85 -2.29 -7.76 -5.51
C TYR A 85 -1.18 -6.88 -4.94
N PHE A 86 -1.51 -5.68 -4.45
CA PHE A 86 -0.51 -4.73 -3.94
C PHE A 86 -0.34 -4.77 -2.41
N GLY A 87 -1.25 -5.44 -1.69
CA GLY A 87 -1.18 -5.54 -0.23
C GLY A 87 -1.41 -4.20 0.50
N MET A 88 -2.03 -3.23 -0.17
CA MET A 88 -2.20 -1.86 0.32
C MET A 88 -3.61 -1.70 0.89
N LYS A 89 -3.75 -1.98 2.19
CA LYS A 89 -5.05 -2.03 2.88
C LYS A 89 -5.40 -0.73 3.55
N HIS A 90 -6.67 -0.34 3.51
CA HIS A 90 -7.14 0.89 4.16
C HIS A 90 -6.93 0.84 5.69
N SER A 91 -7.10 -0.32 6.32
CA SER A 91 -6.89 -0.51 7.76
C SER A 91 -5.43 -0.31 8.22
N THR A 92 -4.45 -0.36 7.30
CA THR A 92 -3.03 -0.22 7.64
C THR A 92 -2.52 1.21 7.63
N ILE A 93 -3.34 2.17 7.18
CA ILE A 93 -2.96 3.59 7.02
C ILE A 93 -2.44 4.16 8.32
N THR A 94 -3.19 4.01 9.42
CA THR A 94 -2.82 4.56 10.73
C THR A 94 -1.49 4.00 11.23
N SER A 95 -1.30 2.68 11.14
CA SER A 95 -0.05 2.04 11.56
C SER A 95 1.14 2.52 10.74
N TYR A 96 1.00 2.58 9.41
CA TYR A 96 2.08 3.04 8.53
C TYR A 96 2.40 4.52 8.70
N PHE A 97 1.41 5.35 9.03
CA PHE A 97 1.61 6.75 9.34
C PHE A 97 2.50 6.94 10.57
N PHE A 98 2.24 6.20 11.66
CA PHE A 98 3.10 6.26 12.85
C PHE A 98 4.49 5.66 12.62
N VAL A 99 4.59 4.60 11.80
CA VAL A 99 5.90 4.05 11.40
C VAL A 99 6.73 5.10 10.66
N LEU A 100 6.13 5.87 9.74
CA LEU A 100 6.81 6.96 9.04
C LEU A 100 7.32 8.04 9.99
N ILE A 101 6.50 8.46 10.97
CA ILE A 101 6.93 9.41 12.00
C ILE A 101 8.12 8.82 12.77
N GLY A 102 8.07 7.54 13.14
CA GLY A 102 9.17 6.83 13.78
C GLY A 102 10.46 6.87 12.97
N PHE A 103 10.40 6.62 11.66
CA PHE A 103 11.56 6.75 10.77
C PHE A 103 12.11 8.17 10.71
N ILE A 104 11.24 9.19 10.60
CA ILE A 104 11.66 10.59 10.57
C ILE A 104 12.40 10.93 11.86
N VAL A 105 11.82 10.64 13.02
CA VAL A 105 12.44 10.90 14.32
C VAL A 105 13.76 10.13 14.45
N GLY A 106 13.78 8.84 14.09
CA GLY A 106 14.97 8.01 14.12
C GLY A 106 16.12 8.56 13.28
N PHE A 107 15.87 8.92 12.02
CA PHE A 107 16.89 9.54 11.17
C PHE A 107 17.33 10.91 11.67
N ARG A 108 16.44 11.71 12.27
CA ARG A 108 16.81 12.99 12.88
C ARG A 108 17.74 12.79 14.08
N VAL A 109 17.47 11.83 14.95
CA VAL A 109 18.34 11.49 16.08
C VAL A 109 19.70 10.99 15.58
N LEU A 110 19.72 10.08 14.60
CA LEU A 110 20.97 9.60 14.00
C LEU A 110 21.78 10.74 13.36
N ALA A 111 21.12 11.68 12.69
CA ALA A 111 21.77 12.86 12.13
C ALA A 111 22.37 13.77 13.23
N LEU A 112 21.66 13.99 14.34
CA LEU A 112 22.17 14.76 15.48
C LEU A 112 23.39 14.08 16.13
N ILE A 113 23.35 12.75 16.27
CA ILE A 113 24.49 11.96 16.77
C ILE A 113 25.68 12.07 15.80
N ALA A 114 25.44 11.92 14.49
CA ALA A 114 26.47 12.05 13.48
C ALA A 114 27.11 13.44 13.50
N LEU A 115 26.33 14.52 13.60
CA LEU A 115 26.88 15.88 13.70
C LEU A 115 27.70 16.09 14.98
N ARG A 116 27.30 15.46 16.09
CA ARG A 116 28.01 15.56 17.37
C ARG A 116 29.34 14.83 17.37
N TYR A 117 29.40 13.63 16.81
CA TYR A 117 30.56 12.72 16.96
C TYR A 117 31.37 12.56 15.67
N ILE A 118 30.74 12.65 14.51
CA ILE A 118 31.35 12.54 13.17
C ILE A 118 31.51 13.95 12.60
N ASN A 119 32.13 14.84 13.38
CA ASN A 119 32.41 16.19 12.92
C ASN A 119 33.61 16.17 11.95
N HIS A 120 33.34 15.95 10.67
CA HIS A 120 34.35 15.96 9.58
C HIS A 120 35.01 17.34 9.35
N GLN A 121 34.54 18.42 10.00
CA GLN A 121 35.10 19.77 9.84
C GLN A 121 36.38 20.03 10.66
N LYS A 122 36.77 19.11 11.56
CA LYS A 122 38.00 19.25 12.36
C LYS A 122 39.25 18.60 11.74
N ARG A 123 39.26 18.37 10.42
CA ARG A 123 40.48 18.02 9.68
C ARG A 123 40.92 19.19 8.81
#